data_AF-A0A8B6EL32-F1
#
_entry.id   AF-A0A8B6EL32-F1
#
_cell.length_a   1.000
_cell.length_b   1.000
_cell.length_c   1.000
_cell.angle_alpha   90.00
_cell.angle_beta   90.00
_cell.angle_gamma   90.00
#
_symmetry.space_group_name_H-M   'P 1'
#
loop_
_entity.id
_entity.type
_entity.pdbx_description
1 polymer ?
#
loop_
_entity_poly.entity_id
_entity_poly.type
_entity_poly.pdbx_seq_one_letter_code
_entity_poly.pdbx_strand_id
1 'polypeptide(L)'
;MKDYAQSVLHKLWTIINTDHLPNITTQQLFTAAGITQKEFEEASNILTKRSSVTMKRTPSDLWTNQYNPDLLRCWNANMDLQFITDAYSCVMYIISYISKAEREMGVVLENASKEAAEGNCDAQQAMKHIGGAYFRQREVSAQEAVYRVCGLHLKESSRKVQFVPVGDNQIKMSLPLNVIKLKASQLDDNIWMPSLYDRYKARPDEVLFENVCYASFSSEYRVLSSSQIPKNPEKFWPIS
;
A
#
# COMPACT_ATOMS: atom_id res chain seq x y z
N MET A 1 -35.59 -2.48 -25.00
CA MET A 1 -35.56 -3.06 -23.65
C MET A 1 -34.87 -2.14 -22.64
N LYS A 2 -33.63 -1.66 -22.88
CA LYS A 2 -32.96 -0.72 -21.97
C LYS A 2 -33.67 0.63 -21.84
N ASP A 3 -34.14 1.21 -22.94
CA ASP A 3 -34.84 2.51 -22.91
C ASP A 3 -36.17 2.43 -22.14
N TYR A 4 -36.86 1.29 -22.24
CA TYR A 4 -38.06 1.00 -21.45
C TYR A 4 -37.73 0.92 -19.95
N ALA A 5 -36.71 0.15 -19.56
CA ALA A 5 -36.27 0.05 -18.17
C ALA A 5 -35.86 1.42 -17.58
N GLN A 6 -35.17 2.25 -18.38
CA GLN A 6 -34.84 3.63 -17.98
C GLN A 6 -36.09 4.48 -17.78
N SER A 7 -37.08 4.37 -18.68
CA SER A 7 -38.34 5.12 -18.54
C SER A 7 -39.11 4.75 -17.27
N VAL A 8 -39.10 3.47 -16.87
CA VAL A 8 -39.74 2.99 -15.64
C VAL A 8 -39.09 3.60 -14.40
N LEU A 9 -37.74 3.56 -14.31
CA LEU A 9 -37.02 4.17 -13.19
C LEU A 9 -37.13 5.69 -13.18
N HIS A 10 -37.21 6.32 -14.36
CA HIS A 10 -37.34 7.77 -14.46
C HIS A 10 -38.69 8.26 -13.93
N LYS A 11 -39.80 7.55 -14.21
CA LYS A 11 -41.12 7.86 -13.64
C LYS A 11 -41.11 7.87 -12.11
N LEU A 12 -40.49 6.84 -11.51
CA LEU A 12 -40.28 6.75 -10.06
C LEU A 12 -39.47 7.93 -9.52
N TRP A 13 -38.34 8.24 -10.17
CA TRP A 13 -37.46 9.33 -9.76
C TRP A 13 -38.15 10.70 -9.83
N THR A 14 -38.97 10.93 -10.86
CA THR A 14 -39.73 12.18 -10.99
C THR A 14 -40.70 12.35 -9.83
N ILE A 15 -41.49 11.32 -9.50
CA ILE A 15 -42.47 11.36 -8.41
C ILE A 15 -41.81 11.61 -7.06
N ILE A 16 -40.67 10.95 -6.81
CA ILE A 16 -39.87 11.12 -5.58
C ILE A 16 -39.38 12.56 -5.41
N ASN A 17 -39.05 13.24 -6.51
CA ASN A 17 -38.50 14.61 -6.46
C ASN A 17 -39.56 15.71 -6.52
N THR A 18 -40.75 15.44 -7.04
CA THR A 18 -41.83 16.45 -7.13
C THR A 18 -42.66 16.57 -5.85
N ASP A 19 -42.89 15.47 -5.13
CA ASP A 19 -43.68 15.49 -3.90
C ASP A 19 -42.77 15.37 -2.68
N HIS A 20 -42.94 16.27 -1.71
CA HIS A 20 -42.51 16.00 -0.33
C HIS A 20 -43.41 14.90 0.23
N LEU A 21 -43.14 13.65 -0.16
CA LEU A 21 -43.96 12.49 0.18
C LEU A 21 -43.88 12.20 1.68
N PRO A 22 -44.91 12.52 2.49
CA PRO A 22 -44.91 12.18 3.90
C PRO A 22 -45.39 10.73 4.03
N ASN A 23 -44.57 9.85 4.61
CA ASN A 23 -44.92 8.50 5.06
C ASN A 23 -45.76 7.65 4.07
N ILE A 24 -45.50 7.72 2.76
CA ILE A 24 -46.13 6.79 1.82
C ILE A 24 -45.44 5.42 1.88
N THR A 25 -46.20 4.37 1.58
CA THR A 25 -45.64 3.01 1.43
C THR A 25 -45.09 2.80 0.01
N THR A 26 -44.23 1.79 -0.17
CA THR A 26 -43.71 1.41 -1.50
C THR A 26 -44.82 1.02 -2.48
N GLN A 27 -45.87 0.37 -1.99
CA GLN A 27 -47.02 0.00 -2.82
C GLN A 27 -47.78 1.22 -3.33
N GLN A 28 -47.95 2.24 -2.48
CA GLN A 28 -48.58 3.49 -2.88
C GLN A 28 -47.72 4.27 -3.89
N LEU A 29 -46.39 4.26 -3.72
CA LEU A 29 -45.46 4.85 -4.68
C LEU A 29 -45.57 4.18 -6.05
N PHE A 30 -45.58 2.84 -6.09
CA PHE A 30 -45.73 2.08 -7.32
C PHE A 30 -47.10 2.31 -7.99
N THR A 31 -48.17 2.40 -7.18
CA THR A 31 -49.51 2.75 -7.67
C THR A 31 -49.53 4.15 -8.31
N ALA A 32 -48.93 5.15 -7.65
CA ALA A 32 -48.84 6.52 -8.17
C ALA A 32 -48.01 6.61 -9.46
N ALA A 33 -46.96 5.79 -9.57
CA ALA A 33 -46.14 5.69 -10.77
C ALA A 33 -46.77 4.85 -11.90
N GLY A 34 -47.88 4.15 -11.63
CA GLY A 34 -48.52 3.25 -12.57
C GLY A 34 -47.64 2.05 -12.94
N ILE A 35 -46.85 1.56 -11.99
CA ILE A 35 -45.93 0.42 -12.18
C ILE A 35 -46.18 -0.64 -11.11
N THR A 36 -45.76 -1.86 -11.39
CA THR A 36 -45.75 -2.97 -10.43
C THR A 36 -44.35 -3.19 -9.85
N GLN A 37 -44.29 -3.83 -8.68
CA GLN A 37 -43.00 -4.20 -8.08
C GLN A 37 -42.17 -5.10 -9.01
N LYS A 38 -42.83 -6.00 -9.74
CA LYS A 38 -42.16 -6.91 -10.69
C LYS A 38 -41.53 -6.15 -11.85
N GLU A 39 -42.22 -5.15 -12.42
CA GLU A 39 -41.67 -4.29 -13.47
C GLU A 39 -40.47 -3.48 -12.98
N PHE A 40 -40.49 -3.02 -11.72
CA PHE A 40 -39.34 -2.36 -11.11
C PHE A 40 -38.13 -3.31 -10.97
N GLU A 41 -38.35 -4.52 -10.46
CA GLU A 41 -37.30 -5.54 -10.30
C GLU A 41 -36.70 -5.96 -11.65
N GLU A 42 -37.55 -6.18 -12.67
CA GLU A 42 -37.11 -6.48 -14.04
C GLU A 42 -36.34 -5.31 -14.66
N ALA A 43 -36.84 -4.07 -14.54
CA ALA A 43 -36.14 -2.89 -15.04
C ALA A 43 -34.78 -2.69 -14.35
N SER A 44 -34.72 -2.91 -13.03
CA SER A 44 -33.47 -2.85 -12.25
C SER A 44 -32.48 -3.92 -12.71
N ASN A 45 -32.93 -5.16 -12.91
CA ASN A 45 -32.08 -6.25 -13.39
C ASN A 45 -31.55 -6.01 -14.81
N ILE A 46 -32.33 -5.41 -15.71
CA ILE A 46 -31.90 -5.08 -17.07
C ILE A 46 -30.81 -4.01 -17.08
N LEU A 47 -30.86 -3.06 -16.15
CA LEU A 47 -29.93 -1.93 -16.09
C LEU A 47 -28.68 -2.23 -15.27
N THR A 48 -28.77 -3.13 -14.31
CA THR A 48 -27.64 -3.46 -13.43
C THR A 48 -26.66 -4.36 -14.17
N LYS A 49 -25.40 -3.91 -14.29
CA LYS A 49 -24.32 -4.66 -14.97
C LYS A 49 -23.64 -5.72 -14.09
N ARG A 50 -23.85 -5.67 -12.78
CA ARG A 50 -23.21 -6.52 -11.76
C ARG A 50 -24.25 -7.02 -10.78
N SER A 51 -23.97 -8.08 -10.03
CA SER A 51 -24.84 -8.52 -8.94
C SER A 51 -25.01 -7.38 -7.92
N SER A 52 -26.24 -6.89 -7.77
CA SER A 52 -26.62 -5.85 -6.81
C SER A 52 -27.66 -6.39 -5.83
N VAL A 53 -27.64 -5.86 -4.61
CA VAL A 53 -28.62 -6.21 -3.57
C VAL A 53 -29.57 -5.04 -3.42
N THR A 54 -30.84 -5.26 -3.72
CA THR A 54 -31.90 -4.27 -3.50
C THR A 54 -32.46 -4.44 -2.10
N MET A 55 -32.34 -3.39 -1.28
CA MET A 55 -32.83 -3.41 0.10
C MET A 55 -34.33 -3.10 0.15
N LYS A 56 -35.06 -3.79 1.03
CA LYS A 56 -36.45 -3.43 1.35
C LYS A 56 -36.43 -2.13 2.15
N ARG A 57 -36.88 -1.04 1.53
CA ARG A 57 -36.93 0.30 2.13
C ARG A 57 -38.30 0.93 1.93
N THR A 58 -38.67 1.83 2.83
CA THR A 58 -39.80 2.73 2.59
C THR A 58 -39.31 4.00 1.87
N PRO A 59 -40.18 4.71 1.13
CA PRO A 59 -39.84 5.99 0.51
C PRO A 59 -39.29 7.03 1.50
N SER A 60 -39.69 7.00 2.77
CA SER A 60 -39.11 7.85 3.83
C SER A 60 -37.65 7.54 4.15
N ASP A 61 -37.18 6.30 3.89
CA ASP A 61 -35.81 5.87 4.15
C ASP A 61 -34.85 6.15 2.98
N LEU A 62 -35.30 6.87 1.95
CA LEU A 62 -34.52 7.11 0.74
C LEU A 62 -33.16 7.75 1.02
N TRP A 63 -33.14 8.72 1.94
CA TRP A 63 -31.96 9.50 2.31
C TRP A 63 -31.21 8.93 3.52
N THR A 64 -31.59 7.76 4.00
CA THR A 64 -30.93 7.09 5.13
C THR A 64 -29.90 6.11 4.60
N ASN A 65 -28.63 6.26 4.99
CA ASN A 65 -27.59 5.29 4.64
C ASN A 65 -27.87 3.92 5.27
N GLN A 66 -27.27 2.87 4.74
CA GLN A 66 -27.43 1.55 5.33
C GLN A 66 -26.62 1.46 6.63
N TYR A 67 -27.32 1.14 7.72
CA TYR A 67 -26.74 1.09 9.06
C TYR A 67 -27.15 -0.19 9.78
N ASN A 68 -26.38 -0.56 10.80
CA ASN A 68 -26.75 -1.61 11.74
C ASN A 68 -27.26 -0.94 13.03
N PRO A 69 -28.51 -1.20 13.48
CA PRO A 69 -29.08 -0.54 14.65
C PRO A 69 -28.30 -0.76 15.96
N ASP A 70 -27.67 -1.93 16.14
CA ASP A 70 -26.86 -2.22 17.31
C ASP A 70 -25.53 -1.45 17.25
N LEU A 71 -24.85 -1.47 16.09
CA LEU A 71 -23.61 -0.70 15.89
C LEU A 71 -23.86 0.80 16.03
N LEU A 72 -25.00 1.30 15.55
CA LEU A 72 -25.35 2.72 15.71
C LEU A 72 -25.52 3.09 17.17
N ARG A 73 -26.15 2.24 17.98
CA ARG A 73 -26.31 2.44 19.43
C ARG A 73 -24.97 2.38 20.16
N CYS A 74 -24.07 1.48 19.77
CA CYS A 74 -22.77 1.30 20.43
C CYS A 74 -21.75 2.38 20.03
N TRP A 75 -21.67 2.73 18.75
CA TRP A 75 -20.64 3.61 18.19
C TRP A 75 -21.12 5.06 18.05
N ASN A 76 -22.41 5.28 17.79
CA ASN A 76 -23.01 6.60 17.57
C ASN A 76 -22.28 7.46 16.51
N ALA A 77 -21.91 6.87 15.37
CA ALA A 77 -21.37 7.58 14.22
C ALA A 77 -22.08 7.18 12.92
N ASN A 78 -21.92 8.01 11.89
CA ASN A 78 -22.43 7.73 10.55
C ASN A 78 -21.84 6.42 10.01
N MET A 79 -22.70 5.58 9.43
CA MET A 79 -22.32 4.31 8.82
C MET A 79 -22.85 4.23 7.40
N ASP A 80 -22.07 3.57 6.54
CA ASP A 80 -22.45 3.20 5.18
C ASP A 80 -22.02 1.74 4.96
N LEU A 81 -22.95 0.81 5.22
CA LEU A 81 -22.70 -0.63 5.15
C LEU A 81 -23.21 -1.18 3.82
N GLN A 82 -22.36 -1.87 3.07
CA GLN A 82 -22.73 -2.49 1.80
C GLN A 82 -22.40 -3.98 1.79
N PHE A 83 -23.25 -4.79 1.15
CA PHE A 83 -22.97 -6.21 0.96
C PHE A 83 -21.87 -6.42 -0.09
N ILE A 84 -20.94 -7.32 0.21
CA ILE A 84 -19.91 -7.73 -0.73
C ILE A 84 -20.52 -8.78 -1.67
N THR A 85 -20.77 -8.40 -2.92
CA THR A 85 -21.29 -9.31 -3.95
C THR A 85 -20.19 -9.98 -4.78
N ASP A 86 -18.98 -9.42 -4.76
CA ASP A 86 -17.81 -9.89 -5.49
C ASP A 86 -16.53 -9.58 -4.71
N ALA A 87 -15.69 -10.60 -4.51
CA ALA A 87 -14.43 -10.47 -3.78
C ALA A 87 -13.45 -9.53 -4.50
N TYR A 88 -13.42 -9.54 -5.83
CA TYR A 88 -12.54 -8.65 -6.60
C TYR A 88 -12.93 -7.18 -6.41
N SER A 89 -14.24 -6.88 -6.47
CA SER A 89 -14.77 -5.54 -6.20
C SER A 89 -14.43 -5.05 -4.79
N CYS A 90 -14.44 -5.93 -3.78
CA CYS A 90 -14.01 -5.60 -2.42
C CYS A 90 -12.51 -5.24 -2.35
N VAL A 91 -11.65 -6.07 -2.95
CA VAL A 91 -10.20 -5.80 -2.99
C VAL A 91 -9.90 -4.49 -3.70
N MET A 92 -10.53 -4.25 -4.86
CA MET A 92 -10.37 -3.00 -5.61
C MET A 92 -10.83 -1.78 -4.81
N TYR A 93 -11.93 -1.90 -4.07
CA TYR A 93 -12.40 -0.85 -3.17
C TYR A 93 -11.37 -0.53 -2.09
N ILE A 94 -10.85 -1.56 -1.40
CA ILE A 94 -9.83 -1.39 -0.35
C ILE A 94 -8.58 -0.72 -0.91
N ILE A 95 -8.07 -1.21 -2.04
CA ILE A 95 -6.88 -0.63 -2.69
C ILE A 95 -7.13 0.83 -3.08
N SER A 96 -8.29 1.12 -3.67
CA SER A 96 -8.69 2.49 -4.04
C SER A 96 -8.72 3.43 -2.84
N TYR A 97 -9.11 2.95 -1.67
CA TYR A 97 -9.12 3.75 -0.44
C TYR A 97 -7.72 3.95 0.13
N ILE A 98 -6.91 2.90 0.21
CA ILE A 98 -5.53 2.98 0.71
C ILE A 98 -4.69 3.90 -0.18
N SER A 99 -4.85 3.79 -1.49
CA SER A 99 -4.12 4.60 -2.49
C SER A 99 -4.75 5.97 -2.76
N LYS A 100 -5.80 6.37 -2.02
CA LYS A 100 -6.51 7.65 -2.29
C LYS A 100 -5.57 8.86 -2.18
N ALA A 101 -4.75 8.90 -1.13
CA ALA A 101 -3.76 9.96 -0.94
C ALA A 101 -2.61 9.85 -1.98
N GLU A 102 -2.30 8.65 -2.44
CA GLU A 102 -1.26 8.40 -3.44
C GLU A 102 -1.69 8.86 -4.83
N ARG A 103 -2.98 8.86 -5.14
CA ARG A 103 -3.50 9.32 -6.44
C ARG A 103 -3.18 10.79 -6.69
N GLU A 104 -3.41 11.65 -5.70
CA GLU A 104 -3.10 13.07 -5.80
C GLU A 104 -1.60 13.30 -5.94
N MET A 105 -0.79 12.60 -5.12
CA MET A 105 0.66 12.61 -5.23
C MET A 105 1.17 12.10 -6.59
N GLY A 106 0.52 11.09 -7.17
CA GLY A 106 0.88 10.52 -8.46
C GLY A 106 0.79 11.55 -9.59
N VAL A 107 -0.30 12.33 -9.61
CA VAL A 107 -0.48 13.41 -10.61
C VAL A 107 0.63 14.46 -10.50
N VAL A 108 1.00 14.81 -9.26
CA VAL A 108 2.06 15.79 -8.98
C VAL A 108 3.41 15.29 -9.47
N LEU A 109 3.74 14.04 -9.15
CA LEU A 109 5.01 13.43 -9.55
C LEU A 109 5.09 13.27 -11.07
N GLU A 110 3.98 12.92 -11.72
CA GLU A 110 3.91 12.84 -13.19
C GLU A 110 4.17 14.20 -13.83
N ASN A 111 3.58 15.27 -13.32
CA ASN A 111 3.81 16.62 -13.82
C ASN A 111 5.26 17.08 -13.56
N ALA A 112 5.78 16.89 -12.35
CA ALA A 112 7.17 17.22 -12.02
C ALA A 112 8.18 16.43 -12.86
N SER A 113 7.83 15.22 -13.27
CA SER A 113 8.63 14.39 -14.18
C SER A 113 8.59 14.92 -15.62
N LYS A 114 7.42 15.36 -16.11
CA LYS A 114 7.29 15.98 -17.44
C LYS A 114 8.08 17.29 -17.52
N GLU A 115 7.92 18.16 -16.52
CA GLU A 115 8.66 19.42 -16.42
C GLU A 115 10.19 19.21 -16.39
N ALA A 116 10.65 18.19 -15.64
CA ALA A 116 12.07 17.84 -15.61
C ALA A 116 12.57 17.34 -16.97
N ALA A 117 11.77 16.54 -17.68
CA ALA A 117 12.11 16.04 -19.01
C ALA A 117 12.15 17.17 -20.06
N GLU A 118 11.21 18.11 -20.01
CA GLU A 118 11.15 19.27 -20.91
C GLU A 118 12.31 20.25 -20.68
N GLY A 119 12.76 20.41 -19.44
CA GLY A 119 13.92 21.24 -19.09
C GLY A 119 15.27 20.66 -19.52
N ASN A 120 15.30 19.46 -20.12
CA ASN A 120 16.51 18.72 -20.52
C ASN A 120 17.57 18.66 -19.40
N CYS A 121 17.10 18.52 -18.15
CA CYS A 121 17.97 18.58 -16.99
C CYS A 121 18.69 17.25 -16.76
N ASP A 122 19.90 17.32 -16.19
CA ASP A 122 20.67 16.13 -15.84
C ASP A 122 19.89 15.24 -14.86
N ALA A 123 20.13 13.93 -14.90
CA ALA A 123 19.39 12.94 -14.11
C ALA A 123 19.39 13.25 -12.61
N GLN A 124 20.50 13.82 -12.08
CA GLN A 124 20.57 14.24 -10.68
C GLN A 124 19.64 15.43 -10.39
N GLN A 125 19.53 16.39 -11.30
CA GLN A 125 18.67 17.56 -11.16
C GLN A 125 17.20 17.18 -11.30
N ALA A 126 16.88 16.32 -12.26
CA ALA A 126 15.53 15.75 -12.40
C ALA A 126 15.07 15.04 -11.12
N MET A 127 15.95 14.21 -10.53
CA MET A 127 15.65 13.52 -9.27
C MET A 127 15.45 14.49 -8.10
N LYS A 128 16.25 15.56 -8.01
CA LYS A 128 16.04 16.61 -7.00
C LYS A 128 14.73 17.36 -7.22
N HIS A 129 14.34 17.61 -8.46
CA HIS A 129 13.10 18.28 -8.80
C HIS A 129 11.88 17.45 -8.36
N ILE A 130 11.84 16.19 -8.80
CA ILE A 130 10.77 15.23 -8.45
C ILE A 130 10.73 15.00 -6.93
N GLY A 131 11.88 14.77 -6.30
CA GLY A 131 11.97 14.60 -4.85
C GLY A 131 11.52 15.85 -4.09
N GLY A 132 11.87 17.04 -4.57
CA GLY A 132 11.40 18.30 -4.00
C GLY A 132 9.89 18.48 -4.08
N ALA A 133 9.29 18.12 -5.22
CA ALA A 133 7.83 18.13 -5.37
C ALA A 133 7.14 17.16 -4.40
N TYR A 134 7.68 15.93 -4.30
CA TYR A 134 7.21 14.94 -3.34
C TYR A 134 7.23 15.45 -1.91
N PHE A 135 8.38 15.95 -1.43
CA PHE A 135 8.53 16.39 -0.04
C PHE A 135 7.65 17.58 0.33
N ARG A 136 7.38 18.50 -0.61
CA ARG A 136 6.54 19.68 -0.35
C ARG A 136 5.06 19.35 -0.22
N GLN A 137 4.59 18.37 -0.98
CA GLN A 137 3.17 18.07 -1.08
C GLN A 137 2.77 16.81 -0.31
N ARG A 138 3.76 16.02 0.13
CA ARG A 138 3.49 14.85 0.97
C ARG A 138 2.99 15.29 2.32
N GLU A 139 1.75 14.93 2.59
CA GLU A 139 1.17 15.04 3.92
C GLU A 139 1.66 13.88 4.80
N VAL A 140 1.96 14.20 6.05
CA VAL A 140 2.34 13.24 7.09
C VAL A 140 1.48 13.47 8.32
N SER A 141 1.13 12.40 9.03
CA SER A 141 0.43 12.55 10.31
C SER A 141 1.30 13.28 11.34
N ALA A 142 0.68 13.93 12.32
CA ALA A 142 1.40 14.59 13.41
C ALA A 142 2.32 13.60 14.16
N GLN A 143 1.86 12.35 14.33
CA GLN A 143 2.64 11.29 14.96
C GLN A 143 3.88 10.93 14.12
N GLU A 144 3.71 10.76 12.80
CA GLU A 144 4.84 10.49 11.89
C GLU A 144 5.86 11.64 11.91
N ALA A 145 5.39 12.88 11.91
CA ALA A 145 6.26 14.07 11.97
C ALA A 145 7.11 14.09 13.25
N VAL A 146 6.49 13.86 14.42
CA VAL A 146 7.20 13.79 15.71
C VAL A 146 8.25 12.69 15.69
N TYR A 147 7.91 11.49 15.20
CA TYR A 147 8.87 10.39 15.08
C TYR A 147 10.07 10.77 14.21
N ARG A 148 9.84 11.41 13.07
CA ARG A 148 10.92 11.86 12.18
C ARG A 148 11.79 12.94 12.80
N VAL A 149 11.20 13.96 13.44
CA VAL A 149 11.94 15.08 14.06
C VAL A 149 12.75 14.61 15.25
N CYS A 150 12.22 13.69 16.06
CA CYS A 150 12.91 13.13 17.22
C CYS A 150 13.89 12.00 16.86
N GLY A 151 14.04 11.65 15.57
CA GLY A 151 14.92 10.55 15.14
C GLY A 151 14.48 9.17 15.65
N LEU A 152 13.19 8.99 15.95
CA LEU A 152 12.63 7.74 16.42
C LEU A 152 12.42 6.76 15.27
N HIS A 153 12.52 5.46 15.57
CA HIS A 153 12.27 4.43 14.58
C HIS A 153 10.78 4.37 14.20
N LEU A 154 10.46 4.68 12.93
CA LEU A 154 9.10 4.56 12.38
C LEU A 154 8.62 3.11 12.28
N LYS A 155 9.56 2.17 12.24
CA LYS A 155 9.31 0.73 12.15
C LYS A 155 10.44 0.01 12.85
N GLU A 156 10.08 -0.97 13.67
CA GLU A 156 11.01 -1.99 14.15
C GLU A 156 10.54 -3.36 13.65
N SER A 157 11.47 -4.29 13.50
CA SER A 157 11.16 -5.67 13.14
C SER A 157 12.04 -6.60 13.96
N SER A 158 11.45 -7.70 14.44
CA SER A 158 12.18 -8.77 15.10
C SER A 158 13.08 -9.56 14.13
N ARG A 159 12.87 -9.39 12.81
CA ARG A 159 13.64 -10.06 11.76
C ARG A 159 14.42 -9.05 10.95
N LYS A 160 15.72 -9.27 10.82
CA LYS A 160 16.58 -8.49 9.94
C LYS A 160 16.36 -8.94 8.50
N VAL A 161 16.19 -7.99 7.59
CA VAL A 161 16.21 -8.25 6.15
C VAL A 161 17.63 -8.02 5.64
N GLN A 162 18.18 -9.00 4.93
CA GLN A 162 19.51 -8.90 4.33
C GLN A 162 19.41 -9.15 2.83
N PHE A 163 19.95 -8.21 2.05
CA PHE A 163 20.06 -8.36 0.61
C PHE A 163 21.24 -9.29 0.28
N VAL A 164 20.99 -10.25 -0.61
CA VAL A 164 21.98 -11.21 -1.08
C VAL A 164 22.12 -11.03 -2.60
N PRO A 165 23.27 -10.54 -3.11
CA PRO A 165 23.48 -10.38 -4.54
C PRO A 165 23.63 -11.76 -5.21
N VAL A 166 22.78 -12.05 -6.19
CA VAL A 166 22.79 -13.34 -6.94
C VAL A 166 22.97 -13.15 -8.46
N GLY A 167 23.14 -11.91 -8.94
CA GLY A 167 23.29 -11.60 -10.37
C GLY A 167 24.74 -11.58 -10.85
N ASP A 168 24.94 -11.54 -12.16
CA ASP A 168 26.27 -11.54 -12.80
C ASP A 168 27.07 -10.26 -12.52
N ASN A 169 26.39 -9.13 -12.33
CA ASN A 169 27.02 -7.84 -12.06
C ASN A 169 26.93 -7.47 -10.57
N GLN A 170 27.63 -8.25 -9.73
CA GLN A 170 27.59 -8.05 -8.28
C GLN A 170 28.26 -6.73 -7.89
N ILE A 171 27.52 -5.87 -7.20
CA ILE A 171 28.05 -4.63 -6.66
C ILE A 171 28.89 -4.97 -5.42
N LYS A 172 30.20 -4.72 -5.49
CA LYS A 172 31.09 -4.74 -4.32
C LYS A 172 31.30 -3.33 -3.80
N MET A 173 31.30 -3.21 -2.47
CA MET A 173 31.63 -1.96 -1.80
C MET A 173 33.14 -1.85 -1.68
N SER A 174 33.70 -0.70 -2.03
CA SER A 174 35.09 -0.38 -1.75
C SER A 174 35.28 -0.02 -0.27
N LEU A 175 36.53 -0.08 0.19
CA LEU A 175 36.93 0.47 1.47
C LEU A 175 36.75 2.01 1.45
N PRO A 176 36.53 2.64 2.61
CA PRO A 176 36.53 4.10 2.71
C PRO A 176 37.80 4.72 2.10
N LEU A 177 37.66 5.86 1.42
CA LEU A 177 38.76 6.46 0.65
C LEU A 177 40.02 6.73 1.48
N ASN A 178 39.85 7.12 2.75
CA ASN A 178 40.97 7.30 3.68
C ASN A 178 41.73 5.99 3.94
N VAL A 179 41.03 4.86 4.08
CA VAL A 179 41.62 3.53 4.28
C VAL A 179 42.36 3.08 3.02
N ILE A 180 41.79 3.32 1.83
CA ILE A 180 42.45 3.01 0.55
C ILE A 180 43.77 3.77 0.43
N LYS A 181 43.78 5.08 0.74
CA LYS A 181 45.00 5.89 0.70
C LYS A 181 46.08 5.39 1.67
N LEU A 182 45.68 4.98 2.88
CA LEU A 182 46.59 4.40 3.86
C LEU A 182 47.16 3.06 3.38
N LYS A 183 46.33 2.17 2.84
CA LYS A 183 46.77 0.89 2.29
C LYS A 183 47.70 1.03 1.08
N ALA A 184 47.41 1.99 0.19
CA ALA A 184 48.28 2.30 -0.93
C ALA A 184 49.68 2.76 -0.46
N SER A 185 49.77 3.50 0.66
CA SER A 185 51.07 3.85 1.26
C SER A 185 51.83 2.66 1.86
N GLN A 186 51.13 1.55 2.12
CA GLN A 186 51.66 0.29 2.62
C GLN A 186 51.84 -0.78 1.52
N LEU A 187 51.69 -0.41 0.23
CA LEU A 187 51.75 -1.32 -0.92
C LEU A 187 50.69 -2.45 -0.87
N ASP A 188 49.53 -2.21 -0.23
CA ASP A 188 48.38 -3.11 -0.25
C ASP A 188 47.33 -2.61 -1.26
N ASP A 189 47.13 -3.38 -2.34
CA ASP A 189 46.20 -3.08 -3.43
C ASP A 189 44.76 -3.54 -3.16
N ASN A 190 44.47 -4.10 -1.97
CA ASN A 190 43.13 -4.56 -1.64
C ASN A 190 42.21 -3.37 -1.29
N ILE A 191 41.48 -2.91 -2.30
CA ILE A 191 40.51 -1.81 -2.22
C ILE A 191 39.10 -2.24 -1.81
N TRP A 192 38.83 -3.55 -1.72
CA TRP A 192 37.46 -4.08 -1.58
C TRP A 192 37.12 -4.43 -0.12
N MET A 193 35.88 -4.13 0.29
CA MET A 193 35.36 -4.65 1.55
C MET A 193 34.99 -6.13 1.40
N PRO A 194 35.30 -6.99 2.39
CA PRO A 194 34.85 -8.37 2.40
C PRO A 194 33.32 -8.43 2.34
N SER A 195 32.80 -9.01 1.26
CA SER A 195 31.36 -9.24 1.10
C SER A 195 30.90 -10.45 1.92
N LEU A 196 29.58 -10.59 2.08
CA LEU A 196 29.00 -11.79 2.68
C LEU A 196 29.38 -13.06 1.89
N TYR A 197 29.49 -12.93 0.57
CA TYR A 197 29.90 -14.02 -0.32
C TYR A 197 31.36 -14.40 -0.13
N ASP A 198 32.26 -13.42 0.01
CA ASP A 198 33.68 -13.69 0.29
C ASP A 198 33.84 -14.44 1.62
N ARG A 199 33.03 -14.09 2.62
CA ARG A 199 33.00 -14.77 3.92
C ARG A 199 32.41 -16.18 3.85
N TYR A 200 31.39 -16.38 3.02
CA TYR A 200 30.87 -17.71 2.75
C TYR A 200 31.92 -18.59 2.07
N LYS A 201 32.72 -18.04 1.15
CA LYS A 201 33.85 -18.76 0.53
C LYS A 201 34.95 -19.08 1.53
N ALA A 202 35.25 -18.16 2.45
CA ALA A 202 36.26 -18.32 3.49
C ALA A 202 35.72 -18.97 4.77
N ARG A 203 34.57 -19.66 4.71
CA ARG A 203 34.01 -20.36 5.87
C ARG A 203 34.94 -21.50 6.30
N PRO A 204 34.98 -21.85 7.60
CA PRO A 204 35.79 -22.98 8.08
C PRO A 204 35.39 -24.30 7.43
N ASP A 205 36.37 -25.16 7.15
CA ASP A 205 36.16 -26.54 6.68
C ASP A 205 35.78 -27.46 7.84
N GLU A 206 34.64 -27.18 8.47
CA GLU A 206 34.05 -28.02 9.52
C GLU A 206 32.78 -28.70 9.01
N VAL A 207 32.46 -29.87 9.56
CA VAL A 207 31.26 -30.67 9.22
C VAL A 207 29.97 -29.85 9.28
N LEU A 208 29.91 -28.85 10.17
CA LEU A 208 28.78 -27.93 10.30
C LEU A 208 28.54 -27.08 9.03
N PHE A 209 29.60 -26.72 8.30
CA PHE A 209 29.56 -25.83 7.13
C PHE A 209 29.58 -26.56 5.79
N GLU A 210 29.78 -27.88 5.77
CA GLU A 210 29.83 -28.70 4.56
C GLU A 210 28.53 -28.62 3.76
N ASN A 211 27.38 -28.70 4.45
CA ASN A 211 26.05 -28.74 3.83
C ASN A 211 25.32 -27.39 3.87
N VAL A 212 25.98 -26.31 4.30
CA VAL A 212 25.37 -24.98 4.38
C VAL A 212 25.45 -24.32 3.02
N CYS A 213 24.30 -24.01 2.44
CA CYS A 213 24.24 -23.20 1.22
C CYS A 213 24.38 -21.70 1.55
N TYR A 214 24.69 -20.89 0.54
CA TYR A 214 24.90 -19.45 0.72
C TYR A 214 23.69 -18.72 1.35
N ALA A 215 22.46 -19.15 1.03
CA ALA A 215 21.25 -18.57 1.60
C ALA A 215 21.09 -18.89 3.10
N SER A 216 21.29 -20.15 3.50
CA SER A 216 21.28 -20.56 4.91
C SER A 216 22.40 -19.86 5.69
N PHE A 217 23.60 -19.78 5.10
CA PHE A 217 24.71 -19.03 5.69
C PHE A 217 24.34 -17.57 5.96
N SER A 218 23.72 -16.92 4.97
CA SER A 218 23.30 -15.52 5.06
C SER A 218 22.18 -15.27 6.07
N SER A 219 21.35 -16.28 6.34
CA SER A 219 20.22 -16.19 7.27
C SER A 219 20.64 -16.46 8.72
N GLU A 220 21.49 -17.46 8.93
CA GLU A 220 21.78 -18.01 10.25
C GLU A 220 23.06 -17.42 10.87
N TYR A 221 23.98 -16.93 10.05
CA TYR A 221 25.28 -16.45 10.51
C TYR A 221 25.41 -14.95 10.31
N ARG A 222 25.89 -14.27 11.35
CA ARG A 222 26.14 -12.83 11.32
C ARG A 222 27.55 -12.54 11.81
N VAL A 223 28.22 -11.62 11.12
CA VAL A 223 29.49 -11.07 11.60
C VAL A 223 29.22 -10.04 12.71
N LEU A 224 29.86 -10.27 13.84
CA LEU A 224 29.85 -9.39 14.99
C LEU A 224 31.07 -8.48 14.92
N SER A 225 30.88 -7.18 15.14
CA SER A 225 32.01 -6.29 15.42
C SER A 225 32.60 -6.62 16.79
N SER A 226 33.84 -6.22 17.07
CA SER A 226 34.49 -6.44 18.37
C SER A 226 33.68 -5.92 19.56
N SER A 227 32.89 -4.86 19.34
CA SER A 227 31.95 -4.30 20.32
C SER A 227 30.67 -5.11 20.55
N GLN A 228 30.33 -6.02 19.63
CA GLN A 228 29.14 -6.87 19.65
C GLN A 228 29.43 -8.29 20.11
N ILE A 229 30.71 -8.64 20.32
CA ILE A 229 31.11 -9.93 20.87
C ILE A 229 30.67 -9.97 22.34
N PRO A 230 29.79 -10.90 22.74
CA PRO A 230 29.41 -11.06 24.14
C PRO A 230 30.65 -11.42 24.97
N LYS A 231 30.77 -10.86 26.18
CA LYS A 231 31.90 -11.14 27.08
C LYS A 231 32.00 -12.61 27.53
N ASN A 232 30.98 -13.42 27.26
CA ASN A 232 30.95 -14.85 27.55
C ASN A 232 30.87 -15.65 26.22
N PRO A 233 31.97 -16.26 25.76
CA PRO A 233 32.14 -16.66 24.35
C PRO A 233 31.75 -18.11 24.03
N GLU A 234 30.89 -18.77 24.80
CA GLU A 234 30.63 -20.22 24.62
C GLU A 234 30.03 -20.62 23.26
N LYS A 235 29.71 -19.68 22.36
CA LYS A 235 29.15 -19.96 21.03
C LYS A 235 29.58 -19.01 19.90
N PHE A 236 30.83 -18.52 19.86
CA PHE A 236 31.27 -17.65 18.76
C PHE A 236 32.67 -17.98 18.25
N TRP A 237 32.79 -18.18 16.94
CA TRP A 237 34.06 -18.38 16.25
C TRP A 237 34.54 -17.05 15.61
N PRO A 238 35.79 -16.62 15.83
CA PRO A 238 36.34 -15.46 15.14
C PRO A 238 36.67 -15.85 13.69
N ILE A 239 36.07 -15.15 12.73
CA ILE A 239 36.51 -15.19 11.33
C ILE A 239 37.32 -13.91 11.11
N SER A 240 38.64 -14.06 11.06
CA SER A 240 39.60 -13.00 10.70
C SER A 240 39.57 -12.71 9.22
#